data_AF-A0A351HE85-F1
#
_entry.id   AF-A0A351HE85-F1
#
_cell.length_a   1.000
_cell.length_b   1.000
_cell.length_c   1.000
_cell.angle_alpha   90.00
_cell.angle_beta   90.00
_cell.angle_gamma   90.00
#
_symmetry.space_group_name_H-M   'P 1'
#
loop_
_entity.id
_entity.type
_entity.pdbx_description
1 polymer ?
#
loop_
_entity_poly.entity_id
_entity_poly.type
_entity_poly.pdbx_seq_one_letter_code
_entity_poly.pdbx_strand_id
1 'polypeptide(L)' 'MPDALMHRVKMTAAQRKTTFRALVVEALERTLDEPASSFELKDASVGSTRREDVVSSAAINELIDQQREARFHP' A
#
# COMPACT_ATOMS: atom_id res chain seq x y z
N MET A 1 -8.54 -16.72 5.77
CA MET A 1 -7.17 -16.82 5.22
C MET A 1 -7.30 -16.90 3.70
N PRO A 2 -6.61 -16.08 2.90
CA PRO A 2 -6.74 -16.13 1.44
C PRO A 2 -6.39 -17.53 0.89
N ASP A 3 -7.13 -18.00 -0.12
CA ASP A 3 -6.97 -19.38 -0.65
C ASP A 3 -5.56 -19.65 -1.17
N ALA A 4 -4.96 -18.66 -1.84
CA ALA A 4 -3.58 -18.74 -2.33
C ALA A 4 -2.55 -18.87 -1.19
N LEU A 5 -2.83 -18.33 -0.01
CA LEU A 5 -1.97 -18.51 1.16
C LEU A 5 -2.14 -19.92 1.75
N MET A 6 -3.38 -20.38 1.90
CA MET A 6 -3.67 -21.71 2.43
C MET A 6 -3.07 -22.82 1.55
N HIS A 7 -3.12 -22.66 0.22
CA HIS A 7 -2.50 -23.60 -0.70
C HIS A 7 -0.98 -23.70 -0.48
N ARG A 8 -0.29 -22.56 -0.37
CA ARG A 8 1.16 -22.51 -0.09
C ARG A 8 1.49 -23.17 1.23
N VAL A 9 0.74 -22.86 2.28
CA VAL A 9 0.92 -23.45 3.61
C VAL A 9 0.79 -24.97 3.57
N LYS A 10 -0.21 -25.53 2.89
CA LYS A 10 -0.40 -26.98 2.75
C LYS A 10 0.78 -27.63 2.01
N MET A 11 1.25 -27.01 0.94
CA MET A 11 2.41 -27.49 0.18
C MET A 11 3.67 -27.50 1.06
N THR A 12 3.93 -26.43 1.81
CA THR A 12 5.08 -26.35 2.73
C THR A 12 4.98 -27.38 3.84
N ALA A 13 3.79 -27.60 4.41
CA ALA A 13 3.56 -28.61 5.44
C ALA A 13 3.86 -30.02 4.91
N ALA A 14 3.41 -30.35 3.71
CA ALA A 14 3.69 -31.63 3.06
C ALA A 14 5.18 -31.82 2.76
N GLN A 15 5.84 -30.80 2.19
CA GLN A 15 7.27 -30.83 1.86
C GLN A 15 8.15 -31.01 3.10
N ARG A 16 7.84 -30.31 4.19
CA ARG A 16 8.59 -30.36 5.45
C ARG A 16 8.14 -31.48 6.38
N LYS A 17 7.18 -32.32 5.96
CA LYS A 17 6.56 -33.37 6.80
C LYS A 17 6.14 -32.85 8.17
N THR A 18 5.56 -31.67 8.20
CA THR A 18 5.19 -30.96 9.44
C THR A 18 3.72 -30.58 9.43
N THR A 19 3.24 -30.01 10.53
CA THR A 19 1.85 -29.57 10.67
C THR A 19 1.71 -28.07 10.45
N PHE A 20 0.51 -27.62 10.11
CA PHE A 20 0.19 -26.20 10.06
C PHE A 20 0.55 -25.47 11.36
N ARG A 21 0.23 -26.08 12.51
CA ARG A 21 0.54 -25.51 13.83
C ARG A 21 2.03 -25.27 14.01
N ALA A 22 2.86 -26.23 13.62
CA ALA A 22 4.32 -26.10 13.73
C ALA A 22 4.86 -24.96 12.84
N LEU A 23 4.33 -24.82 11.61
CA LEU A 23 4.70 -23.70 10.73
C LEU A 23 4.30 -22.34 11.30
N VAL A 24 3.14 -22.26 11.95
CA VAL A 24 2.69 -21.02 12.60
C VAL A 24 3.60 -20.67 13.77
N VAL A 25 3.97 -21.64 14.61
CA VAL A 25 4.89 -21.42 15.73
C VAL A 25 6.25 -20.97 15.23
N GLU A 26 6.84 -21.66 14.25
CA GLU A 26 8.12 -21.29 13.63
C GLU A 26 8.10 -19.85 13.07
N ALA A 27 7.00 -19.46 12.41
CA ALA A 27 6.86 -18.11 11.87
C ALA A 27 6.75 -17.05 12.97
N LEU A 28 6.06 -17.34 14.07
CA LEU A 28 5.96 -16.43 15.21
C LEU A 28 7.30 -16.25 15.91
N GLU A 29 8.03 -17.35 16.17
CA GLU A 29 9.38 -17.31 16.75
C GLU A 29 10.30 -16.45 15.91
N ARG A 30 10.31 -16.67 14.59
CA ARG A 30 11.10 -15.86 13.67
C ARG A 30 10.69 -14.38 13.67
N THR A 31 9.40 -14.08 13.75
CA THR A 31 8.91 -12.68 13.75
C THR A 31 9.28 -11.96 15.05
N LEU A 32 9.37 -12.67 16.17
CA LEU A 32 9.82 -12.12 17.45
C LEU A 32 11.33 -11.85 17.46
N ASP A 33 12.11 -12.63 16.71
CA ASP A 33 13.55 -12.43 16.56
C ASP A 33 13.90 -11.33 15.54
N GLU A 34 13.00 -11.02 14.60
CA GLU A 34 13.20 -9.97 13.61
C GLU A 34 13.06 -8.58 14.26
N PRO A 35 14.00 -7.64 14.03
CA PRO A 35 13.92 -6.29 14.60
C PRO A 35 12.66 -5.59 14.08
N ALA A 36 11.98 -4.87 14.99
CA ALA A 36 10.74 -4.18 14.67
C ALA A 36 10.92 -3.27 13.44
N SER A 37 10.25 -3.64 12.35
CA SER A 37 10.19 -2.81 11.15
C SER A 37 9.16 -1.71 11.38
N SER A 38 9.61 -0.45 11.44
CA SER A 38 8.70 0.68 11.43
C SER A 38 8.08 0.79 10.05
N PHE A 39 6.83 0.35 9.91
CA PHE A 39 6.04 0.64 8.71
C PHE A 39 5.55 2.08 8.79
N GLU A 40 6.26 2.99 8.12
CA GLU A 40 5.79 4.35 7.92
C GLU A 40 4.76 4.36 6.78
N LEU A 41 3.49 4.57 7.15
CA LEU A 41 2.45 4.90 6.19
C LEU A 41 2.83 6.23 5.55
N LYS A 42 3.08 6.23 4.24
CA LYS A 42 3.21 7.47 3.48
C LYS A 42 1.93 8.28 3.67
N ASP A 43 2.09 9.49 4.19
CA ASP A 43 0.99 10.43 4.32
C ASP A 43 0.40 10.71 2.92
N ALA A 44 -0.79 10.18 2.67
CA ALA A 44 -1.49 10.36 1.42
C ALA A 44 -2.13 11.76 1.31
N SER A 45 -2.17 12.53 2.39
CA SER A 45 -2.81 13.86 2.43
C SER A 45 -1.99 14.93 1.70
N VAL A 46 -0.67 14.75 1.58
CA VAL A 46 0.22 15.75 0.97
C VAL A 46 0.55 15.48 -0.50
N GLY A 47 0.20 14.31 -1.03
CA GLY A 47 0.66 13.88 -2.35
C GLY A 47 2.18 13.78 -2.43
N SER A 48 2.71 13.07 -3.43
CA SER A 48 4.15 13.13 -3.70
C SER A 48 4.44 14.49 -4.33
N THR A 49 4.85 15.50 -3.55
CA THR A 49 5.37 16.75 -4.13
C THR A 49 6.69 16.43 -4.83
N ARG A 50 6.64 15.96 -6.07
CA ARG A 50 7.78 16.14 -6.97
C ARG A 50 8.00 17.64 -7.04
N ARG A 51 9.27 18.08 -7.00
CA ARG A 51 9.65 19.49 -7.06
C ARG A 51 9.06 20.24 -8.28
N GLU A 52 8.53 19.49 -9.24
CA GLU A 52 7.89 19.93 -10.48
C GLU A 52 6.38 20.23 -10.33
N ASP A 53 5.73 19.83 -9.23
CA ASP A 53 4.28 20.01 -8.99
C ASP A 53 3.94 21.26 -8.15
N VAL A 54 4.82 22.27 -8.14
CA VAL A 54 4.49 23.56 -7.51
C VAL A 54 3.58 24.35 -8.46
N VAL A 55 2.28 24.08 -8.38
CA VAL A 55 1.28 24.81 -9.15
C VAL A 55 1.11 26.22 -8.55
N SER A 56 1.26 27.25 -9.38
CA SER A 56 1.03 28.63 -8.94
C SER A 56 -0.46 28.92 -8.76
N SER A 57 -0.79 29.84 -7.85
CA SER A 57 -2.17 30.31 -7.67
C SER A 57 -2.77 30.90 -8.95
N ALA A 58 -1.94 31.51 -9.80
CA ALA A 58 -2.35 32.00 -11.10
C ALA A 58 -2.82 30.87 -12.02
N ALA A 59 -2.07 29.76 -12.10
CA ALA A 59 -2.43 28.60 -12.92
C ALA A 59 -3.70 27.90 -12.42
N ILE A 60 -3.91 27.86 -11.10
CA ILE A 60 -5.14 27.31 -10.50
C ILE A 60 -6.35 28.16 -10.90
N ASN A 61 -6.25 29.48 -10.80
CA ASN A 61 -7.37 30.38 -11.13
C ASN A 61 -7.71 30.30 -12.63
N GLU A 62 -6.71 30.24 -13.50
CA GLU A 62 -6.93 30.10 -14.94
C GLU A 62 -7.67 28.81 -15.29
N LEU A 63 -7.31 27.68 -14.66
CA LEU A 63 -8.02 26.41 -14.86
C LEU A 63 -9.46 26.44 -14.31
N ILE A 64 -9.68 27.12 -13.19
CA ILE A 64 -11.03 27.30 -12.62
C ILE A 64 -11.89 28.12 -13.58
N ASP A 65 -11.33 29.19 -14.15
CA ASP A 65 -12.06 30.06 -15.08
C ASP A 65 -12.37 29.34 -16.40
N GLN A 66 -11.43 28.55 -16.95
CA GLN A 66 -11.68 27.68 -18.11
C GLN A 66 -12.81 26.67 -17.86
N GLN A 67 -12.88 26.07 -16.67
CA GLN A 67 -13.99 25.17 -16.31
C GLN A 67 -15.32 25.89 -16.13
N ARG A 68 -15.31 27.14 -15.65
CA ARG A 68 -16.51 27.97 -15.52
C ARG A 68 -17.05 28.33 -16.91
N GLU A 69 -16.20 28.79 -17.82
CA GLU A 69 -16.59 29.16 -19.18
C GLU A 69 -17.17 27.96 -19.95
N ALA A 70 -16.58 26.77 -19.81
CA ALA A 70 -17.11 25.53 -20.40
C ALA A 70 -18.51 25.14 -19.89
N ARG A 71 -18.94 25.67 -18.75
CA ARG A 71 -20.25 25.41 -18.13
C ARG A 71 -21.32 26.42 -18.52
N PHE A 72 -20.94 27.56 -19.12
CA PHE A 72 -21.84 28.66 -19.48
C PHE A 72 -22.03 28.84 -21.00
N HIS A 73 -21.40 28.01 -21.83
CA HIS A 73 -21.75 27.88 -23.25
C HIS A 73 -22.69 26.66 -23.47
N PRO A 74 -23.90 26.85 -24.03
CA PRO A 74 -24.80 25.77 -24.40
C PRO A 74 -24.32 24.96 -25.61
#